data_AF-A0A7C4VU91-F1
#
_entry.id   AF-A0A7C4VU91-F1
#
_cell.length_a   1.000
_cell.length_b   1.000
_cell.length_c   1.000
_cell.angle_alpha   90.00
_cell.angle_beta   90.00
_cell.angle_gamma   90.00
#
_symmetry.space_group_name_H-M   'P 1'
#
loop_
_entity.id
_entity.type
_entity.pdbx_description
1 polymer ?
#
loop_
_entity_poly.entity_id
_entity_poly.type
_entity_poly.pdbx_seq_one_letter_code
_entity_poly.pdbx_strand_id
1 'polypeptide(L)'
;MLVYELYRLYNLRELKKEKSVLKECRGFGDGIWDLLGYYDPSTYEVVICDSEIEDYANKLAGSFLEYDEVTTKLVLRELVRLHEHGHSLLHTGKLGPLRRFKKGYRNLLPVINEPVTEFIVWSTLKHFGTKFFEKVFEEVDKTTPSYYQRWRDIKQIIDNRNGSNLRYVYCIPGLIYVVRKETWKDFDGFLEEINREWETIFAIGLFEIL
;
A
#
# COMPACT_ATOMS: atom_id res chain seq x y z
N MET A 1 -4.21 -2.53 14.75
CA MET A 1 -3.46 -3.16 13.64
C MET A 1 -3.95 -2.49 12.37
N LEU A 2 -3.07 -1.79 11.66
CA LEU A 2 -3.38 -0.93 10.51
C LEU A 2 -4.09 -1.68 9.38
N VAL A 3 -3.74 -2.93 9.13
CA VAL A 3 -4.42 -3.75 8.10
C VAL A 3 -5.90 -3.91 8.42
N TYR A 4 -6.22 -4.14 9.69
CA TYR A 4 -7.61 -4.25 10.13
C TYR A 4 -8.35 -2.92 9.98
N GLU A 5 -7.69 -1.81 10.28
CA GLU A 5 -8.27 -0.47 10.11
C GLU A 5 -8.57 -0.17 8.64
N LEU A 6 -7.65 -0.50 7.74
CA LEU A 6 -7.85 -0.38 6.30
C LEU A 6 -9.07 -1.18 5.81
N TYR A 7 -9.18 -2.43 6.24
CA TYR A 7 -10.28 -3.31 5.83
C TYR A 7 -11.61 -2.85 6.43
N ARG A 8 -11.60 -2.43 7.69
CA ARG A 8 -12.77 -1.87 8.36
C ARG A 8 -13.27 -0.60 7.68
N LEU A 9 -12.35 0.29 7.30
CA LEU A 9 -12.68 1.55 6.62
C LEU A 9 -13.47 1.33 5.33
N TYR A 10 -13.17 0.26 4.58
CA TYR A 10 -13.87 -0.07 3.33
C TYR A 10 -14.82 -1.26 3.43
N ASN A 11 -15.28 -1.59 4.64
CA ASN A 11 -16.26 -2.66 4.90
C ASN A 11 -15.88 -4.00 4.23
N LEU A 12 -14.60 -4.35 4.30
CA LEU A 12 -14.06 -5.62 3.84
C LEU A 12 -14.12 -6.62 4.99
N ARG A 13 -14.98 -7.63 4.83
CA ARG A 13 -15.32 -8.57 5.92
C ARG A 13 -14.21 -9.53 6.29
N GLU A 14 -13.34 -9.85 5.32
CA GLU A 14 -12.33 -10.89 5.49
C GLU A 14 -10.98 -10.38 5.00
N LEU A 15 -9.99 -10.46 5.89
CA LEU A 15 -8.59 -10.30 5.53
C LEU A 15 -8.20 -11.39 4.52
N LYS A 16 -7.25 -11.07 3.65
CA LYS A 16 -6.55 -12.11 2.91
C LYS A 16 -5.90 -13.07 3.90
N LYS A 17 -5.86 -14.35 3.51
CA LYS A 17 -5.18 -15.35 4.30
C LYS A 17 -3.70 -15.01 4.33
N GLU A 18 -3.15 -14.99 5.53
CA GLU A 18 -1.75 -14.69 5.75
C GLU A 18 -0.99 -15.98 6.08
N LYS A 19 0.23 -16.07 5.57
CA LYS A 19 1.13 -17.18 5.82
C LYS A 19 2.50 -16.65 6.23
N SER A 20 2.84 -16.87 7.50
CA SER A 20 4.20 -16.67 7.99
C SER A 20 5.12 -17.79 7.50
N VAL A 21 6.29 -17.41 7.00
CA VAL A 21 7.37 -18.34 6.64
C VAL A 21 8.68 -17.94 7.31
N LEU A 22 9.49 -18.94 7.68
CA LEU A 22 10.79 -18.78 8.34
C LEU A 22 11.98 -18.89 7.37
N LYS A 23 11.73 -18.69 6.07
CA LYS A 23 12.73 -18.82 5.00
C LYS A 23 12.70 -17.56 4.14
N GLU A 24 13.79 -17.30 3.42
CA GLU A 24 13.92 -16.21 2.46
C GLU A 24 12.68 -16.09 1.55
N CYS A 25 12.09 -14.89 1.51
CA CYS A 25 11.19 -14.51 0.42
C CYS A 25 12.08 -14.27 -0.80
N ARG A 26 11.95 -15.12 -1.81
CA ARG A 26 12.34 -14.74 -3.17
C ARG A 26 11.10 -14.20 -3.86
N GLY A 27 10.71 -12.98 -3.48
CA GLY A 27 9.73 -12.20 -4.23
C GLY A 27 10.19 -12.01 -5.68
N PHE A 28 9.29 -11.53 -6.53
CA PHE A 28 9.57 -11.34 -7.96
C PHE A 28 10.22 -9.97 -8.28
N GLY A 29 10.56 -9.18 -7.26
CA GLY A 29 11.09 -7.83 -7.42
C GLY A 29 12.39 -7.57 -6.65
N ASP A 30 12.96 -6.40 -6.91
CA ASP A 30 14.24 -5.94 -6.32
C ASP A 30 14.02 -5.02 -5.10
N GLY A 31 12.77 -4.79 -4.68
CA GLY A 31 12.43 -3.89 -3.58
C GLY A 31 12.62 -4.54 -2.20
N ILE A 32 12.86 -3.72 -1.17
CA ILE A 32 12.93 -4.22 0.21
C ILE A 32 11.64 -4.93 0.63
N TRP A 33 10.47 -4.45 0.18
CA TRP A 33 9.19 -5.09 0.48
C TRP A 33 9.10 -6.51 -0.06
N ASP A 34 9.58 -6.75 -1.29
CA ASP A 34 9.63 -8.08 -1.93
C ASP A 34 10.48 -9.11 -1.16
N LEU A 35 11.45 -8.63 -0.37
CA LEU A 35 12.29 -9.46 0.50
C LEU A 35 11.61 -9.75 1.83
N LEU A 36 10.70 -8.89 2.28
CA LEU A 36 10.04 -9.00 3.58
C LEU A 36 8.68 -9.71 3.49
N GLY A 37 8.03 -9.66 2.34
CA GLY A 37 6.75 -10.30 2.07
C GLY A 37 6.39 -10.29 0.58
N TYR A 38 5.32 -10.98 0.24
CA TYR A 38 4.71 -10.87 -1.09
C TYR A 38 3.25 -11.30 -1.07
N TYR A 39 2.43 -10.71 -1.92
CA TYR A 39 1.10 -11.19 -2.25
C TYR A 39 1.16 -12.22 -3.39
N ASP A 40 0.73 -13.46 -3.13
CA ASP A 40 0.61 -14.50 -4.15
C ASP A 40 -0.77 -14.44 -4.83
N PRO A 41 -0.84 -14.01 -6.11
CA PRO A 41 -2.11 -13.89 -6.81
C PRO A 41 -2.72 -15.23 -7.23
N SER A 42 -1.93 -16.31 -7.25
CA SER A 42 -2.41 -17.65 -7.61
C SER A 42 -3.21 -18.30 -6.48
N THR A 43 -2.78 -18.05 -5.23
CA THR A 43 -3.42 -18.57 -4.02
C THR A 43 -4.26 -17.51 -3.29
N TYR A 44 -4.16 -16.24 -3.69
CA TYR A 44 -4.76 -15.08 -3.01
C TYR A 44 -4.30 -14.95 -1.54
N GLU A 45 -3.06 -15.34 -1.25
CA GLU A 45 -2.47 -15.32 0.08
C GLU A 45 -1.43 -14.20 0.19
N VAL A 46 -1.29 -13.64 1.39
CA VAL A 46 -0.19 -12.75 1.75
C VAL A 46 0.85 -13.55 2.50
N VAL A 47 2.08 -13.59 1.99
CA VAL A 47 3.20 -14.30 2.60
C VAL A 47 4.08 -13.30 3.33
N ILE A 48 4.41 -13.61 4.58
CA ILE A 48 5.21 -12.77 5.47
C ILE A 48 6.48 -13.53 5.83
N CYS A 49 7.64 -12.96 5.51
CA CYS A 49 8.94 -13.57 5.77
C CYS A 49 9.51 -13.12 7.11
N ASP A 50 9.08 -13.79 8.18
CA ASP A 50 9.39 -13.37 9.56
C ASP A 50 10.90 -13.37 9.87
N SER A 51 11.71 -14.20 9.20
CA SER A 51 13.18 -14.21 9.35
C SER A 51 13.82 -12.95 8.76
N GLU A 52 13.44 -12.57 7.54
CA GLU A 52 13.96 -11.36 6.88
C GLU A 52 13.52 -10.10 7.60
N ILE A 53 12.28 -10.09 8.11
CA ILE A 53 11.74 -9.00 8.93
C ILE A 53 12.53 -8.87 10.23
N GLU A 54 12.90 -9.96 10.89
CA GLU A 54 13.72 -9.91 12.09
C GLU A 54 15.11 -9.35 11.81
N ASP A 55 15.79 -9.85 10.79
CA ASP A 55 17.13 -9.39 10.42
C ASP A 55 17.14 -7.91 10.02
N TYR A 56 16.12 -7.46 9.29
CA TYR A 56 16.01 -6.06 8.89
C TYR A 56 15.57 -5.16 10.05
N ALA A 57 14.66 -5.61 10.92
CA ALA A 57 14.24 -4.87 12.10
C ALA A 57 15.40 -4.66 13.08
N ASN A 58 16.27 -5.64 13.27
CA ASN A 58 17.45 -5.52 14.14
C ASN A 58 18.40 -4.43 13.61
N LYS A 59 18.60 -4.36 12.29
CA LYS A 59 19.40 -3.29 11.65
C LYS A 59 18.75 -1.92 11.80
N LEU A 60 17.43 -1.84 11.61
CA LEU A 60 16.66 -0.60 11.77
C LEU A 60 16.64 -0.10 13.21
N ALA A 61 16.48 -0.99 14.19
CA ALA A 61 16.42 -0.64 15.61
C ALA A 61 17.71 0.08 16.05
N GLY A 62 18.87 -0.30 15.52
CA GLY A 62 20.14 0.40 15.75
C GLY A 62 20.15 1.87 15.29
N SER A 63 19.23 2.25 14.39
CA SER A 63 19.05 3.62 13.90
C SER A 63 18.02 4.41 14.72
N PHE A 64 17.25 3.74 15.58
CA PHE A 64 16.23 4.33 16.45
C PHE A 64 16.68 4.28 17.92
N LEU A 65 17.27 5.36 18.43
CA LEU A 65 17.71 5.45 19.83
C LEU A 65 16.59 5.27 20.88
N GLU A 66 15.32 5.39 20.46
CA GLU A 66 14.14 5.40 21.34
C GLU A 66 13.36 4.08 21.37
N TYR A 67 13.64 3.13 20.48
CA TYR A 67 12.80 1.93 20.30
C TYR A 67 13.63 0.64 20.26
N ASP A 68 13.15 -0.40 20.93
CA ASP A 68 13.80 -1.70 20.97
C ASP A 68 13.55 -2.54 19.71
N GLU A 69 14.33 -3.61 19.55
CA GLU A 69 14.27 -4.56 18.43
C GLU A 69 12.90 -5.23 18.30
N VAL A 70 12.27 -5.62 19.41
CA VAL A 70 10.98 -6.32 19.41
C VAL A 70 9.88 -5.38 18.91
N THR A 71 9.84 -4.17 19.44
CA THR A 71 8.89 -3.13 19.02
C THR A 71 9.08 -2.76 17.56
N THR A 72 10.33 -2.62 17.11
CA THR A 72 10.66 -2.34 15.69
C THR A 72 10.22 -3.49 14.78
N LYS A 73 10.46 -4.75 15.17
CA LYS A 73 10.03 -5.94 14.45
C LYS A 73 8.51 -6.00 14.28
N LEU A 74 7.75 -5.75 15.36
CA LEU A 74 6.28 -5.76 15.30
C LEU A 74 5.73 -4.68 14.37
N VAL A 75 6.32 -3.48 14.40
CA VAL A 75 5.93 -2.38 13.51
C VAL A 75 6.29 -2.69 12.06
N LEU A 76 7.51 -3.13 11.79
CA LEU A 76 7.93 -3.50 10.44
C LEU A 76 7.04 -4.61 9.88
N ARG A 77 6.77 -5.65 10.67
CA ARG A 77 5.87 -6.74 10.27
C ARG A 77 4.47 -6.24 9.91
N GLU A 78 3.94 -5.30 10.68
CA GLU A 78 2.63 -4.72 10.38
C GLU A 78 2.64 -3.84 9.11
N LEU A 79 3.75 -3.14 8.84
CA LEU A 79 3.94 -2.38 7.60
C LEU A 79 4.02 -3.30 6.37
N VAL A 80 4.78 -4.41 6.46
CA VAL A 80 4.86 -5.43 5.40
C VAL A 80 3.46 -5.99 5.12
N ARG A 81 2.72 -6.38 6.16
CA ARG A 81 1.34 -6.85 6.00
C ARG A 81 0.47 -5.81 5.32
N LEU A 82 0.59 -4.53 5.71
CA LEU A 82 -0.18 -3.45 5.10
C LEU A 82 0.18 -3.25 3.61
N HIS A 83 1.45 -3.33 3.26
CA HIS A 83 1.96 -3.24 1.89
C HIS A 83 1.37 -4.36 1.01
N GLU A 84 1.48 -5.61 1.43
CA GLU A 84 0.97 -6.76 0.65
C GLU A 84 -0.56 -6.79 0.56
N HIS A 85 -1.25 -6.35 1.62
CA HIS A 85 -2.69 -6.15 1.54
C HIS A 85 -3.05 -5.01 0.58
N GLY A 86 -2.24 -3.96 0.50
CA GLY A 86 -2.35 -2.88 -0.49
C GLY A 86 -2.29 -3.41 -1.92
N HIS A 87 -1.28 -4.22 -2.25
CA HIS A 87 -1.21 -4.94 -3.53
C HIS A 87 -2.46 -5.75 -3.78
N SER A 88 -2.90 -6.53 -2.80
CA SER A 88 -4.09 -7.36 -2.94
C SER A 88 -5.35 -6.55 -3.28
N LEU A 89 -5.54 -5.40 -2.64
CA LEU A 89 -6.64 -4.49 -2.95
C LEU A 89 -6.55 -3.96 -4.38
N LEU A 90 -5.36 -3.54 -4.80
CA LEU A 90 -5.11 -2.98 -6.13
C LEU A 90 -5.37 -4.02 -7.24
N HIS A 91 -4.82 -5.23 -7.06
CA HIS A 91 -4.92 -6.33 -8.01
C HIS A 91 -6.31 -6.96 -8.08
N THR A 92 -7.08 -6.95 -6.99
CA THR A 92 -8.43 -7.54 -6.97
C THR A 92 -9.53 -6.51 -7.21
N GLY A 93 -9.28 -5.23 -6.97
CA GLY A 93 -10.27 -4.16 -7.11
C GLY A 93 -11.50 -4.33 -6.21
N LYS A 94 -11.40 -5.08 -5.12
CA LYS A 94 -12.53 -5.45 -4.26
C LYS A 94 -12.93 -4.33 -3.28
N LEU A 95 -13.14 -3.11 -3.76
CA LEU A 95 -13.76 -2.00 -3.00
C LEU A 95 -15.10 -1.61 -3.66
N GLY A 96 -16.11 -1.15 -2.93
CA GLY A 96 -17.54 -1.09 -3.27
C GLY A 96 -17.98 -1.04 -4.76
N PRO A 97 -18.18 0.11 -5.46
CA PRO A 97 -18.65 0.11 -6.85
C PRO A 97 -17.61 -0.51 -7.80
N LEU A 98 -16.38 -0.72 -7.35
CA LEU A 98 -15.31 -1.43 -8.06
C LEU A 98 -15.48 -2.95 -8.03
N ARG A 99 -16.40 -3.48 -7.21
CA ARG A 99 -16.92 -4.86 -7.34
C ARG A 99 -17.53 -5.12 -8.73
N ARG A 100 -17.73 -4.07 -9.55
CA ARG A 100 -18.11 -4.15 -10.97
C ARG A 100 -16.95 -4.49 -11.92
N PHE A 101 -15.69 -4.48 -11.48
CA PHE A 101 -14.61 -5.05 -12.28
C PHE A 101 -14.81 -6.57 -12.36
N LYS A 102 -15.56 -7.00 -13.38
CA LYS A 102 -15.91 -8.41 -13.65
C LYS A 102 -14.67 -9.30 -13.87
N LYS A 103 -13.51 -8.71 -14.12
CA LYS A 103 -12.23 -9.41 -14.31
C LYS A 103 -11.47 -9.42 -12.98
N GLY A 104 -11.06 -10.61 -12.55
CA GLY A 104 -10.36 -10.88 -11.30
C GLY A 104 -8.98 -10.22 -11.19
N TYR A 105 -7.96 -11.01 -10.81
CA TYR A 105 -6.59 -10.54 -10.70
C TYR A 105 -6.14 -9.81 -11.98
N ARG A 106 -5.46 -8.67 -11.81
CA ARG A 106 -4.86 -7.90 -12.89
C ARG A 106 -3.39 -7.66 -12.61
N ASN A 107 -2.52 -8.10 -13.51
CA ASN A 107 -1.12 -7.74 -13.45
C ASN A 107 -0.93 -6.26 -13.79
N LEU A 108 -0.17 -5.54 -12.97
CA LEU A 108 0.09 -4.11 -13.12
C LEU A 108 1.59 -3.90 -13.35
N LEU A 109 1.96 -2.89 -14.13
CA LEU A 109 3.36 -2.55 -14.28
C LEU A 109 3.93 -2.11 -12.91
N PRO A 110 5.14 -2.55 -12.50
CA PRO A 110 5.73 -2.16 -11.22
C PRO A 110 5.78 -0.64 -11.02
N VAL A 111 6.06 0.11 -12.09
CA VAL A 111 6.08 1.57 -12.07
C VAL A 111 4.73 2.22 -11.71
N ILE A 112 3.62 1.47 -11.74
CA ILE A 112 2.28 1.90 -11.26
C ILE A 112 1.90 1.18 -9.97
N ASN A 113 2.17 -0.13 -9.90
CA ASN A 113 1.80 -0.98 -8.78
C ASN A 113 2.41 -0.47 -7.48
N GLU A 114 3.73 -0.28 -7.48
CA GLU A 114 4.48 0.06 -6.28
C GLU A 114 4.14 1.45 -5.74
N PRO A 115 4.11 2.52 -6.54
CA PRO A 115 3.83 3.84 -5.99
C PRO A 115 2.39 3.99 -5.52
N VAL A 116 1.44 3.25 -6.11
CA VAL A 116 0.06 3.25 -5.64
C VAL A 116 -0.09 2.44 -4.36
N THR A 117 0.58 1.29 -4.25
CA THR A 117 0.65 0.52 -3.00
C THR A 117 1.27 1.35 -1.88
N GLU A 118 2.40 2.02 -2.14
CA GLU A 118 3.03 2.93 -1.18
C GLU A 118 2.09 4.06 -0.75
N PHE A 119 1.35 4.65 -1.70
CA PHE A 119 0.35 5.65 -1.37
C PHE A 119 -0.75 5.09 -0.45
N ILE A 120 -1.21 3.86 -0.68
CA ILE A 120 -2.20 3.19 0.19
C ILE A 120 -1.63 2.98 1.59
N VAL A 121 -0.40 2.49 1.71
CA VAL A 121 0.30 2.29 2.98
C VAL A 121 0.44 3.62 3.71
N TRP A 122 1.05 4.61 3.07
CA TRP A 122 1.30 5.92 3.64
C TRP A 122 0.02 6.64 4.06
N SER A 123 -1.02 6.62 3.23
CA SER A 123 -2.29 7.27 3.58
C SER A 123 -2.96 6.59 4.78
N THR A 124 -2.95 5.25 4.83
CA THR A 124 -3.45 4.48 5.97
C THR A 124 -2.68 4.82 7.25
N LEU A 125 -1.35 4.94 7.14
CA LEU A 125 -0.49 5.35 8.23
C LEU A 125 -0.79 6.75 8.73
N LYS A 126 -0.94 7.73 7.84
CA LYS A 126 -1.30 9.10 8.23
C LYS A 126 -2.68 9.18 8.88
N HIS A 127 -3.57 8.23 8.59
CA HIS A 127 -4.91 8.24 9.16
C HIS A 127 -5.00 7.49 10.51
N PHE A 128 -4.37 6.34 10.64
CA PHE A 128 -4.54 5.41 11.77
C PHE A 128 -3.24 5.08 12.53
N GLY A 129 -2.09 5.43 11.97
CA GLY A 129 -0.78 5.09 12.49
C GLY A 129 -0.31 6.00 13.62
N THR A 130 0.81 5.59 14.24
CA THR A 130 1.53 6.40 15.22
C THR A 130 2.77 7.00 14.57
N LYS A 131 3.38 8.00 15.22
CA LYS A 131 4.66 8.57 14.79
C LYS A 131 5.76 7.52 14.60
N PHE A 132 5.74 6.44 15.38
CA PHE A 132 6.75 5.38 15.24
C PHE A 132 6.54 4.57 13.96
N PHE A 133 5.30 4.22 13.62
CA PHE A 133 5.00 3.62 12.32
C PHE A 133 5.45 4.51 11.15
N GLU A 134 5.21 5.82 11.25
CA GLU A 134 5.66 6.78 10.22
C GLU A 134 7.19 6.81 10.10
N LYS A 135 7.92 6.85 11.23
CA LYS A 135 9.39 6.80 11.23
C LYS A 135 9.91 5.52 10.56
N VAL A 136 9.38 4.35 10.92
CA VAL A 136 9.82 3.07 10.33
C VAL A 136 9.51 3.04 8.83
N PHE A 137 8.31 3.48 8.42
CA PHE A 137 7.95 3.59 7.01
C PHE A 137 8.92 4.48 6.24
N GLU A 138 9.26 5.66 6.77
CA GLU A 138 10.18 6.59 6.13
C GLU A 138 11.61 6.03 5.99
N GLU A 139 12.10 5.27 6.98
CA GLU A 139 13.40 4.60 6.85
C GLU A 139 13.39 3.48 5.81
N VAL A 140 12.31 2.69 5.74
CA VAL A 140 12.17 1.64 4.71
C VAL A 140 12.07 2.28 3.31
N ASP A 141 11.24 3.31 3.13
CA ASP A 141 11.01 4.01 1.85
C ASP A 141 12.31 4.56 1.25
N LYS A 142 13.28 5.02 2.06
CA LYS A 142 14.60 5.48 1.58
C LYS A 142 15.41 4.38 0.89
N THR A 143 15.16 3.12 1.24
CA THR A 143 15.86 1.96 0.68
C THR A 143 15.14 1.32 -0.50
N THR A 144 13.90 1.75 -0.78
CA THR A 144 13.15 1.28 -1.95
C THR A 144 13.71 1.87 -3.25
N PRO A 145 13.53 1.19 -4.39
CA PRO A 145 13.81 1.76 -5.69
C PRO A 145 13.08 3.10 -5.89
N SER A 146 13.73 4.06 -6.56
CA SER A 146 13.20 5.44 -6.68
C SER A 146 11.80 5.55 -7.28
N TYR A 147 11.39 4.57 -8.10
CA TYR A 147 10.04 4.59 -8.64
C TYR A 147 8.97 4.39 -7.57
N TYR A 148 9.20 3.60 -6.51
CA TYR A 148 8.26 3.44 -5.38
C TYR A 148 7.90 4.80 -4.77
N GLN A 149 8.90 5.66 -4.61
CA GLN A 149 8.80 6.97 -3.97
C GLN A 149 7.91 7.97 -4.72
N ARG A 150 7.49 7.64 -5.95
CA ARG A 150 6.56 8.45 -6.76
C ARG A 150 5.13 8.50 -6.20
N TRP A 151 4.84 7.78 -5.11
CA TRP A 151 3.62 8.00 -4.33
C TRP A 151 3.46 9.47 -3.87
N ARG A 152 4.59 10.18 -3.72
CA ARG A 152 4.63 11.62 -3.43
C ARG A 152 4.02 12.48 -4.54
N ASP A 153 4.11 12.04 -5.80
CA ASP A 153 3.49 12.73 -6.94
C ASP A 153 1.96 12.63 -6.86
N ILE A 154 1.44 11.46 -6.46
CA ILE A 154 0.00 11.25 -6.21
C ILE A 154 -0.47 12.17 -5.07
N LYS A 155 0.29 12.22 -3.97
CA LYS A 155 0.02 13.13 -2.85
C LYS A 155 -0.04 14.58 -3.32
N GLN A 156 0.94 15.03 -4.12
CA GLN A 156 1.00 16.40 -4.61
C GLN A 156 -0.23 16.76 -5.46
N ILE A 157 -0.70 15.85 -6.31
CA ILE A 157 -1.95 16.06 -7.07
C ILE A 157 -3.13 16.27 -6.14
N ILE A 158 -3.28 15.42 -5.11
CA ILE A 158 -4.38 15.51 -4.15
C ILE A 158 -4.31 16.83 -3.37
N ASP A 159 -3.11 17.22 -2.91
CA ASP A 159 -2.89 18.48 -2.19
C ASP A 159 -3.31 19.69 -3.04
N ASN A 160 -2.93 19.70 -4.31
CA ASN A 160 -3.27 20.77 -5.26
C ASN A 160 -4.77 20.88 -5.53
N ARG A 161 -5.51 19.77 -5.41
CA ARG A 161 -6.95 19.72 -5.73
C ARG A 161 -7.85 20.06 -4.56
N ASN A 162 -7.52 19.61 -3.35
CA ASN A 162 -8.45 19.68 -2.22
C ASN A 162 -7.95 20.53 -1.03
N GLY A 163 -6.72 21.04 -1.10
CA GLY A 163 -6.07 21.64 0.06
C GLY A 163 -5.87 20.62 1.20
N SER A 164 -5.33 21.07 2.33
CA SER A 164 -4.89 20.19 3.44
C SER A 164 -6.02 19.50 4.23
N ASN A 165 -7.29 19.64 3.84
CA ASN A 165 -8.44 19.18 4.63
C ASN A 165 -8.93 17.77 4.28
N LEU A 166 -8.55 17.20 3.12
CA LEU A 166 -8.97 15.85 2.77
C LEU A 166 -8.04 14.80 3.41
N ARG A 167 -8.64 13.78 4.04
CA ARG A 167 -7.91 12.59 4.45
C ARG A 167 -7.57 11.75 3.22
N TYR A 168 -6.29 11.55 2.94
CA TYR A 168 -5.79 10.83 1.76
C TYR A 168 -6.37 9.42 1.60
N VAL A 169 -6.67 8.73 2.71
CA VAL A 169 -7.32 7.40 2.67
C VAL A 169 -8.64 7.42 1.91
N TYR A 170 -9.33 8.56 1.83
CA TYR A 170 -10.61 8.66 1.12
C TYR A 170 -10.42 8.65 -0.40
N CYS A 171 -9.22 8.91 -0.91
CA CYS A 171 -8.89 8.80 -2.33
C CYS A 171 -8.59 7.37 -2.78
N ILE A 172 -8.27 6.43 -1.87
CA ILE A 172 -7.82 5.08 -2.24
C ILE A 172 -8.82 4.39 -3.18
N PRO A 173 -10.15 4.34 -2.91
CA PRO A 173 -11.08 3.69 -3.83
C PRO A 173 -11.06 4.30 -5.24
N GLY A 174 -11.06 5.64 -5.33
CA GLY A 174 -10.98 6.33 -6.62
C GLY A 174 -9.66 6.10 -7.34
N LEU A 175 -8.53 6.01 -6.63
CA LEU A 175 -7.24 5.69 -7.23
C LEU A 175 -7.20 4.25 -7.75
N ILE A 176 -7.73 3.28 -6.99
CA ILE A 176 -7.87 1.89 -7.46
C ILE A 176 -8.76 1.83 -8.71
N TYR A 177 -9.82 2.64 -8.78
CA TYR A 177 -10.64 2.76 -9.99
C TYR A 177 -9.79 3.18 -11.19
N VAL A 178 -9.02 4.27 -11.08
CA VAL A 178 -8.18 4.77 -12.19
C VAL A 178 -7.12 3.76 -12.58
N VAL A 179 -6.38 3.18 -11.62
CA VAL A 179 -5.39 2.13 -11.90
C VAL A 179 -6.02 0.98 -12.69
N ARG A 180 -7.26 0.61 -12.35
CA ARG A 180 -7.95 -0.52 -12.98
C ARG A 180 -8.73 -0.17 -14.25
N LYS A 181 -8.89 1.11 -14.58
CA LYS A 181 -9.66 1.59 -15.74
C LYS A 181 -9.06 1.11 -17.06
N GLU A 182 -7.75 1.17 -17.22
CA GLU A 182 -7.04 0.78 -18.44
C GLU A 182 -5.59 0.37 -18.16
N THR A 183 -4.84 -0.07 -19.18
CA THR A 183 -3.41 -0.43 -19.05
C THR A 183 -2.55 0.79 -19.30
N TRP A 184 -1.97 1.30 -18.22
CA TRP A 184 -1.02 2.40 -18.24
C TRP A 184 0.30 1.96 -18.90
N LYS A 185 0.87 2.82 -19.73
CA LYS A 185 2.20 2.60 -20.35
C LYS A 185 3.33 3.03 -19.42
N ASP A 186 3.10 4.13 -18.71
CA ASP A 186 4.03 4.77 -17.80
C ASP A 186 3.24 5.47 -16.69
N PHE A 187 3.96 5.91 -15.66
CA PHE A 187 3.36 6.54 -14.50
C PHE A 187 2.89 7.98 -14.77
N ASP A 188 3.50 8.67 -15.74
CA ASP A 188 3.11 10.05 -16.06
C ASP A 188 1.72 10.09 -16.70
N GLY A 189 1.42 9.18 -17.63
CA GLY A 189 0.08 9.02 -18.18
C GLY A 189 -0.95 8.61 -17.13
N PHE A 190 -0.55 7.84 -16.11
CA PHE A 190 -1.40 7.54 -14.96
C PHE A 190 -1.70 8.78 -14.10
N LEU A 191 -0.70 9.63 -13.83
CA LEU A 191 -0.87 10.89 -13.10
C LEU A 191 -1.75 11.89 -13.86
N GLU A 192 -1.63 11.95 -15.19
CA GLU A 192 -2.52 12.75 -16.04
C GLU A 192 -3.98 12.30 -15.91
N GLU A 193 -4.22 10.99 -15.86
CA GLU A 193 -5.58 10.47 -15.70
C GLU A 193 -6.12 10.73 -14.29
N ILE A 194 -5.32 10.63 -13.22
CA ILE A 194 -5.76 11.05 -11.87
C ILE A 194 -6.28 12.48 -11.90
N ASN A 195 -5.58 13.38 -12.60
CA ASN A 195 -6.00 14.77 -12.75
C ASN A 195 -7.29 14.92 -13.55
N ARG A 196 -7.47 14.13 -14.61
CA ARG A 196 -8.66 14.15 -15.47
C ARG A 196 -9.90 13.62 -14.76
N GLU A 197 -9.74 12.54 -13.99
CA GLU A 197 -10.80 11.81 -13.30
C GLU A 197 -11.01 12.28 -11.86
N TRP A 198 -10.50 13.45 -11.49
CA TRP A 198 -10.52 13.92 -10.10
C TRP A 198 -11.91 13.88 -9.45
N GLU A 199 -12.92 14.41 -10.13
CA GLU A 199 -14.30 14.40 -9.63
C GLU A 199 -14.84 12.97 -9.43
N THR A 200 -14.49 12.05 -10.34
CA THR A 200 -14.83 10.63 -10.22
C THR A 200 -14.14 10.00 -9.02
N ILE A 201 -12.84 10.26 -8.83
CA ILE A 201 -12.06 9.76 -7.70
C ILE A 201 -12.69 10.20 -6.38
N PHE A 202 -13.00 11.49 -6.27
CA PHE A 202 -13.59 12.08 -5.08
C PHE A 202 -15.00 11.53 -4.80
N ALA A 203 -15.84 11.43 -5.83
CA ALA A 203 -17.18 10.86 -5.71
C ALA A 203 -17.13 9.41 -5.22
N ILE A 204 -16.29 8.56 -5.83
CA ILE A 204 -16.12 7.15 -5.39
C ILE A 204 -15.66 7.10 -3.93
N GLY A 205 -14.71 7.96 -3.54
CA GLY A 205 -14.25 8.06 -2.15
C GLY A 205 -15.38 8.33 -1.16
N LEU A 206 -16.24 9.31 -1.44
CA LEU A 206 -17.37 9.65 -0.57
C LEU A 206 -18.39 8.51 -0.46
N PHE A 207 -18.70 7.82 -1.57
CA PHE A 207 -19.66 6.71 -1.58
C PHE A 207 -19.19 5.49 -0.80
N GLU A 208 -17.89 5.31 -0.61
CA GLU A 208 -17.32 4.12 0.03
C GLU A 208 -17.19 4.21 1.55
N ILE A 209 -17.28 5.42 2.09
CA ILE A 209 -16.99 5.70 3.51
C ILE A 209 -18.25 6.16 4.27
N LEU A 210 -19.29 6.60 3.54
CA LEU A 210 -20.60 6.99 4.07
C LEU A 210 -21.63 5.88 3.89
#